data_AF-A0A852BHH4-F1
#
_entry.id   AF-A0A852BHH4-F1
#
_cell.length_a   1.000
_cell.length_b   1.000
_cell.length_c   1.000
_cell.angle_alpha   90.00
_cell.angle_beta   90.00
_cell.angle_gamma   90.00
#
_symmetry.space_group_name_H-M   'P 1'
#
loop_
_entity.id
_entity.type
_entity.pdbx_description
1 polymer ?
#
loop_
_entity_poly.entity_id
_entity_poly.type
_entity_poly.pdbx_seq_one_letter_code
_entity_poly.pdbx_strand_id
1 'polypeptide(L)'
;LIEIDRPRHQHWALYLGDGYVITLTPAGKQDLNVGVHTVTVFTRKVKKELLKKAAGKNTWRVNNTSDQLHTRLSVKEIIQRAEDYIGKELTYRVFGSNCECFVKMLRYGEGVCEQVSEP
;
A
#
# COMPACT_ATOMS: atom_id res chain seq x y z
N LEU A 1 10.28 -3.24 -2.83
CA LEU A 1 8.87 -3.61 -2.60
C LEU A 1 8.82 -5.09 -2.34
N ILE A 2 7.93 -5.52 -1.45
CA ILE A 2 7.73 -6.90 -1.08
C ILE A 2 6.34 -7.29 -1.57
N GLU A 3 6.28 -8.30 -2.41
CA GLU A 3 5.04 -8.92 -2.85
C GLU A 3 4.79 -10.15 -1.98
N ILE A 4 3.62 -10.22 -1.36
CA ILE A 4 3.18 -11.28 -0.46
C ILE A 4 2.06 -12.03 -1.16
N ASP A 5 2.28 -13.31 -1.42
CA ASP A 5 1.40 -14.16 -2.21
C ASP A 5 0.24 -14.68 -1.35
N ARG A 6 -0.89 -13.97 -1.35
CA ARG A 6 -2.09 -14.40 -0.63
C ARG A 6 -3.04 -15.15 -1.56
N PRO A 7 -3.81 -16.14 -1.06
CA PRO A 7 -4.64 -17.03 -1.89
C PRO A 7 -5.69 -16.38 -2.81
N ARG A 8 -6.06 -15.11 -2.57
CA ARG A 8 -7.16 -14.43 -3.29
C ARG A 8 -6.78 -13.06 -3.87
N HIS A 9 -5.60 -12.54 -3.55
CA HIS A 9 -5.11 -11.26 -4.07
C HIS A 9 -3.64 -11.10 -3.69
N GLN A 10 -2.88 -10.38 -4.51
CA GLN A 10 -1.53 -10.00 -4.13
C GLN A 10 -1.56 -8.89 -3.08
N HIS A 11 -0.74 -9.04 -2.05
CA HIS A 11 -0.54 -8.01 -1.04
C HIS A 11 0.85 -7.42 -1.18
N TRP A 12 0.97 -6.12 -0.89
CA TRP A 12 2.20 -5.39 -1.15
C TRP A 12 2.62 -4.61 0.08
N ALA A 13 3.93 -4.64 0.35
CA ALA A 13 4.55 -3.90 1.44
C ALA A 13 5.86 -3.24 0.98
N LEU A 14 6.28 -2.21 1.69
CA LEU A 14 7.57 -1.53 1.46
C LEU A 14 8.49 -1.82 2.65
N TYR A 15 9.68 -2.35 2.37
CA TYR A 15 10.67 -2.68 3.39
C TYR A 15 11.42 -1.43 3.85
N LEU A 16 11.53 -1.24 5.16
CA LEU A 16 12.16 -0.06 5.78
C LEU A 16 13.52 -0.35 6.43
N GLY A 17 13.89 -1.63 6.58
CA GLY A 17 15.07 -2.04 7.34
C GLY A 17 14.69 -2.87 8.57
N ASP A 18 15.67 -3.59 9.14
CA ASP A 18 15.55 -4.32 10.41
C ASP A 18 14.36 -5.28 10.52
N GLY A 19 13.97 -5.89 9.41
CA GLY A 19 12.81 -6.79 9.35
C GLY A 19 11.45 -6.08 9.34
N TYR A 20 11.40 -4.74 9.34
CA TYR A 20 10.17 -3.96 9.31
C TYR A 20 9.72 -3.61 7.89
N VAL A 21 8.40 -3.61 7.71
CA VAL A 21 7.72 -3.14 6.52
C VAL A 21 6.61 -2.18 6.88
N ILE A 22 6.22 -1.35 5.92
CA ILE A 22 4.97 -0.60 5.93
C ILE A 22 4.00 -1.21 4.92
N THR A 23 2.73 -1.32 5.31
CA THR A 23 1.66 -1.85 4.46
C THR A 23 0.31 -1.24 4.82
N LEU A 24 -0.70 -1.45 3.98
CA LEU A 24 -2.08 -1.08 4.24
C LEU A 24 -2.87 -2.25 4.84
N THR A 25 -3.59 -1.98 5.91
CA THR A 25 -4.48 -2.94 6.57
C THR A 25 -5.93 -2.46 6.49
N PRO A 26 -6.93 -3.37 6.38
CA PRO A 26 -8.34 -2.98 6.46
C PRO A 26 -8.63 -2.23 7.77
N ALA A 27 -9.29 -1.08 7.70
CA ALA A 27 -9.73 -0.30 8.85
C ALA A 27 -11.24 0.01 8.83
N GLY A 28 -11.85 0.07 7.64
CA GLY A 28 -13.29 0.28 7.49
C GLY A 28 -13.79 -0.02 6.09
N LYS A 29 -15.11 -0.16 5.97
CA LYS A 29 -15.85 -0.26 4.71
C LYS A 29 -17.19 0.45 4.89
N GLN A 30 -17.52 1.36 3.99
CA GLN A 30 -18.78 2.09 3.99
C GLN A 30 -19.36 2.11 2.58
N ASP A 31 -20.67 1.88 2.46
CA ASP A 31 -21.39 2.01 1.21
C ASP A 31 -22.13 3.36 1.20
N LEU A 32 -21.81 4.20 0.22
CA LEU A 32 -22.39 5.53 0.03
C LEU A 32 -23.39 5.50 -1.13
N ASN A 33 -24.60 5.99 -0.91
CA ASN A 33 -25.61 6.10 -1.96
C ASN A 33 -25.46 7.47 -2.64
N VAL A 34 -25.21 7.45 -3.95
CA VAL A 34 -25.09 8.64 -4.82
C VAL A 34 -26.15 8.51 -5.91
N GLY A 35 -27.31 9.10 -5.66
CA GLY A 35 -28.49 8.94 -6.53
C GLY A 35 -28.93 7.47 -6.57
N VAL A 36 -28.94 6.88 -7.77
CA VAL A 36 -29.28 5.46 -7.99
C VAL A 36 -28.09 4.50 -7.87
N HIS A 37 -26.88 5.03 -7.65
CA HIS A 37 -25.66 4.24 -7.57
C HIS A 37 -25.20 4.09 -6.11
N THR A 38 -24.64 2.92 -5.78
CA THR A 38 -23.95 2.69 -4.51
C THR A 38 -22.44 2.63 -4.78
N VAL A 39 -21.69 3.47 -4.07
CA VAL A 39 -20.23 3.53 -4.14
C VAL A 39 -19.66 3.00 -2.83
N THR A 40 -18.89 1.93 -2.89
CA THR A 40 -18.18 1.40 -1.72
C THR A 40 -16.88 2.17 -1.51
N VAL A 41 -16.68 2.68 -0.31
CA VAL A 41 -15.44 3.30 0.16
C VAL A 41 -14.78 2.37 1.17
N PHE A 42 -13.50 2.07 0.93
CA PHE A 42 -12.67 1.26 1.82
C PHE A 42 -11.69 2.16 2.56
N THR A 43 -11.70 2.10 3.88
CA THR A 43 -10.69 2.75 4.72
C THR A 43 -9.57 1.76 5.02
N ARG A 44 -8.33 2.20 4.80
CA ARG A 44 -7.12 1.42 5.05
C ARG A 44 -6.22 2.16 6.03
N LYS A 45 -5.74 1.48 7.06
CA LYS A 45 -4.75 2.04 7.98
C LYS A 45 -3.35 1.64 7.56
N VAL A 46 -2.47 2.63 7.47
CA VAL A 46 -1.05 2.44 7.22
C VAL A 46 -0.39 1.91 8.49
N LYS A 47 0.28 0.76 8.39
CA LYS A 47 0.84 0.06 9.54
C LYS A 47 2.30 -0.32 9.29
N LYS A 48 3.17 0.05 10.24
CA LYS A 48 4.54 -0.46 10.35
C LYS A 48 4.52 -1.73 11.19
N GLU A 49 5.04 -2.83 10.66
CA GLU A 49 5.12 -4.10 11.37
C GLU A 49 6.26 -4.98 10.85
N LEU A 50 6.59 -6.06 11.57
CA LEU A 50 7.57 -7.03 11.11
C LEU A 50 7.07 -7.73 9.84
N LEU A 51 7.95 -7.91 8.84
CA LEU A 51 7.66 -8.65 7.61
C LEU A 51 7.10 -10.04 7.91
N LYS A 52 7.66 -10.73 8.90
CA LYS A 52 7.16 -12.04 9.35
C LYS A 52 5.69 -11.98 9.78
N LYS A 53 5.28 -10.89 10.43
CA LYS A 53 3.89 -10.69 10.87
C LYS A 53 2.97 -10.32 9.68
N ALA A 54 3.43 -9.43 8.80
CA ALA A 54 2.68 -9.00 7.62
C ALA A 54 2.43 -10.16 6.62
N ALA A 55 3.44 -11.03 6.43
CA ALA A 55 3.35 -12.20 5.57
C ALA A 55 2.53 -13.34 6.22
N GLY A 56 2.64 -13.53 7.53
CA GLY A 56 1.99 -14.63 8.23
C GLY A 56 2.51 -15.98 7.73
N LYS A 57 1.63 -16.82 7.19
CA LYS A 57 1.98 -18.12 6.58
C LYS A 57 2.25 -18.04 5.07
N ASN A 58 2.06 -16.86 4.47
CA ASN A 58 2.21 -16.67 3.03
C ASN A 58 3.69 -16.53 2.66
N THR A 59 4.04 -16.99 1.47
CA THR A 59 5.34 -16.73 0.86
C THR A 59 5.41 -15.29 0.39
N TRP A 60 6.63 -14.79 0.23
CA TRP A 60 6.87 -13.43 -0.25
C TRP A 60 8.15 -13.36 -1.06
N ARG A 61 8.25 -12.35 -1.92
CA ARG A 61 9.43 -12.07 -2.73
C ARG A 61 9.70 -10.58 -2.80
N VAL A 62 10.96 -10.21 -2.99
CA VAL A 62 11.31 -8.85 -3.39
C VAL A 62 10.90 -8.67 -4.85
N ASN A 63 10.08 -7.67 -5.14
CA ASN A 63 9.62 -7.38 -6.50
C ASN A 63 9.76 -5.89 -6.81
N ASN A 64 10.85 -5.51 -7.48
CA ASN A 64 11.11 -4.14 -7.93
C ASN A 64 11.07 -4.02 -9.46
N THR A 65 10.26 -4.82 -10.16
CA THR A 65 10.23 -4.84 -11.64
C THR A 65 9.92 -3.46 -12.25
N SER A 66 9.11 -2.65 -11.57
CA SER A 66 8.80 -1.27 -11.97
C SER A 66 10.00 -0.31 -11.95
N ASP A 67 11.15 -0.68 -11.39
CA ASP A 67 12.39 0.11 -11.46
C ASP A 67 12.86 0.30 -12.91
N GLN A 68 12.43 -0.57 -13.85
CA GLN A 68 12.75 -0.44 -15.28
C GLN A 68 11.92 0.64 -15.98
N LEU A 69 10.76 1.00 -15.40
CA LEU A 69 9.78 1.89 -16.02
C LEU A 69 9.70 3.25 -15.32
N HIS A 70 10.09 3.31 -14.04
CA HIS A 70 9.99 4.51 -13.23
C HIS A 70 11.30 4.84 -12.52
N THR A 71 11.64 6.12 -12.52
CA THR A 71 12.78 6.63 -11.74
C THR A 71 12.51 6.43 -10.26
N ARG A 72 13.44 5.80 -9.56
CA ARG A 72 13.37 5.60 -8.12
C ARG A 72 13.71 6.89 -7.38
N LEU A 73 12.98 7.16 -6.31
CA LEU A 73 13.40 8.15 -5.31
C LEU A 73 14.62 7.65 -4.53
N SER A 74 15.31 8.56 -3.86
CA SER A 74 16.41 8.17 -2.96
C SER A 74 15.88 7.33 -1.80
N VAL A 75 16.68 6.37 -1.30
CA VAL A 75 16.25 5.51 -0.18
C VAL A 75 15.83 6.34 1.04
N LYS A 76 16.57 7.42 1.34
CA LYS A 76 16.25 8.36 2.42
C LYS A 76 14.87 8.98 2.25
N GLU A 77 14.54 9.43 1.04
CA GLU A 77 13.25 10.03 0.74
C GLU A 77 12.11 9.01 0.80
N ILE A 78 12.33 7.79 0.30
CA ILE A 78 11.36 6.70 0.39
C ILE A 78 11.02 6.39 1.85
N ILE A 79 12.05 6.32 2.72
CA ILE A 79 11.87 6.05 4.15
C ILE A 79 11.13 7.22 4.81
N GLN A 80 11.55 8.47 4.57
CA GLN A 80 10.90 9.65 5.14
C GLN A 80 9.41 9.69 4.77
N ARG A 81 9.09 9.56 3.48
CA ARG A 81 7.71 9.49 3.00
C ARG A 81 6.95 8.37 3.67
N ALA A 82 7.51 7.16 3.75
CA ALA A 82 6.85 6.04 4.41
C ALA A 82 6.52 6.34 5.88
N GLU A 83 7.46 6.94 6.62
CA GLU A 83 7.28 7.29 8.03
C GLU A 83 6.18 8.32 8.24
N ASP A 84 6.08 9.32 7.36
CA ASP A 84 5.03 10.35 7.41
C ASP A 84 3.61 9.80 7.25
N TYR A 85 3.47 8.58 6.70
CA TYR A 85 2.18 7.92 6.53
C TYR A 85 1.82 6.95 7.67
N ILE A 86 2.76 6.60 8.56
CA ILE A 86 2.50 5.60 9.61
C ILE A 86 1.31 6.02 10.48
N GLY A 87 0.34 5.12 10.62
CA GLY A 87 -0.85 5.33 11.45
C GLY A 87 -1.97 6.11 10.77
N LYS A 88 -1.73 6.76 9.63
CA LYS A 88 -2.76 7.45 8.85
C LYS A 88 -3.75 6.46 8.26
N GLU A 89 -4.97 6.95 8.06
CA GLU A 89 -6.03 6.25 7.34
C GLU A 89 -6.17 6.84 5.94
N LEU A 90 -6.26 5.97 4.94
CA LEU A 90 -6.41 6.30 3.53
C LEU A 90 -7.70 5.69 3.01
N THR A 91 -8.43 6.45 2.19
CA THR A 91 -9.68 5.98 1.60
C THR A 91 -9.50 5.61 0.14
N TYR A 92 -10.18 4.54 -0.28
CA TYR A 92 -10.11 4.01 -1.64
C TYR A 92 -11.49 3.61 -2.13
N ARG A 93 -11.79 3.91 -3.39
CA ARG A 93 -13.06 3.51 -4.03
C ARG A 93 -12.99 2.15 -4.75
N VAL A 94 -11.79 1.65 -5.00
CA VAL A 94 -11.55 0.37 -5.68
C VAL A 94 -11.05 -0.67 -4.67
N PHE A 95 -11.48 -1.91 -4.87
CA PHE A 95 -11.01 -3.06 -4.09
C PHE A 95 -9.82 -3.72 -4.81
N GLY A 96 -8.78 -4.10 -4.05
CA GLY A 96 -7.74 -5.03 -4.52
C GLY A 96 -6.37 -4.42 -4.84
N SER A 97 -6.30 -3.20 -5.40
CA SER A 97 -5.01 -2.63 -5.88
C SER A 97 -4.37 -1.58 -4.94
N ASN A 98 -5.04 -1.26 -3.84
CA ASN A 98 -4.69 -0.14 -2.95
C ASN A 98 -3.28 -0.28 -2.37
N CYS A 99 -2.88 -1.51 -2.01
CA CYS A 99 -1.59 -1.77 -1.37
C CYS A 99 -0.43 -1.57 -2.36
N GLU A 100 -0.56 -2.10 -3.59
CA GLU A 100 0.46 -1.95 -4.63
C GLU A 100 0.64 -0.48 -5.01
N CYS A 101 -0.49 0.16 -5.28
CA CYS A 101 -0.61 1.59 -5.57
C CYS A 101 0.13 2.44 -4.53
N PHE A 102 -0.17 2.20 -3.24
CA PHE A 102 0.44 2.93 -2.13
C PHE A 102 1.95 2.74 -2.05
N VAL A 103 2.46 1.50 -2.08
CA VAL A 103 3.90 1.26 -1.96
C VAL A 103 4.69 1.73 -3.19
N LYS A 104 4.06 1.75 -4.36
CA LYS A 104 4.63 2.33 -5.58
C LYS A 104 4.69 3.86 -5.50
N MET A 105 3.64 4.51 -5.01
CA MET A 105 3.64 5.96 -4.74
C MET A 105 4.79 6.33 -3.80
N LEU A 106 4.99 5.59 -2.71
CA LEU A 106 6.11 5.83 -1.79
C LEU A 106 7.49 5.65 -2.43
N ARG A 107 7.65 4.72 -3.39
CA ARG A 107 8.94 4.39 -4.01
C ARG A 107 9.30 5.30 -5.20
N TYR A 108 8.31 5.66 -6.00
CA TYR A 108 8.50 6.31 -7.30
C TYR A 108 7.92 7.73 -7.36
N GLY A 109 7.13 8.15 -6.37
CA GLY A 109 6.51 9.48 -6.29
C GLY A 109 5.04 9.51 -6.68
N GLU A 110 4.47 10.71 -6.65
CA GLU A 110 3.08 11.01 -7.00
C GLU A 110 2.79 10.75 -8.49
N GLY A 111 1.55 10.38 -8.81
CA GLY A 111 1.11 10.10 -10.19
C GLY A 111 1.28 8.65 -10.67
N VAL A 112 1.90 7.78 -9.87
CA VAL A 112 2.06 6.35 -10.23
C VAL A 112 0.75 5.56 -10.06
N CYS A 113 -0.25 6.15 -9.37
CA CYS A 113 -1.57 5.54 -9.21
C CYS A 113 -2.64 6.55 -8.75
N GLU A 114 -3.72 6.68 -9.53
CA GLU A 114 -4.83 7.63 -9.28
C GLU A 114 -5.79 7.24 -8.14
N GLN A 115 -5.56 6.10 -7.47
CA GLN A 115 -6.54 5.54 -6.53
C GLN A 115 -6.41 6.09 -5.10
N VAL A 116 -5.37 6.89 -4.81
CA VAL A 116 -5.18 7.50 -3.50
C VAL A 116 -5.88 8.86 -3.49
N SER A 117 -6.97 8.98 -2.75
CA SER A 117 -7.49 10.30 -2.37
C SER A 117 -6.70 10.76 -1.14
N GLU A 118 -6.01 11.90 -1.24
CA GLU A 118 -5.37 12.52 -0.08
C GLU A 118 -6.43 12.86 0.99
N PRO A 119 -6.08 12.78 2.28
CA PRO A 119 -6.99 13.13 3.38
C PRO A 119 -7.35 14.62 3.40
#